data_AF-A0A376ZLF3-F1
#
_entry.id   AF-A0A376ZLF3-F1
#
_cell.length_a   1.000
_cell.length_b   1.000
_cell.length_c   1.000
_cell.angle_alpha   90.00
_cell.angle_beta   90.00
_cell.angle_gamma   90.00
#
_symmetry.space_group_name_H-M   'P 1'
#
loop_
_entity.id
_entity.type
_entity.pdbx_description
1 polymer ?
#
loop_
_entity_poly.entity_id
_entity_poly.type
_entity_poly.pdbx_seq_one_letter_code
_entity_poly.pdbx_strand_id
1 'polypeptide(L)'
;MLRQESGSLLLFLPGVGEIQRVQEQLASRIGSDVLLCPLYGALSLNDQRKAILPAPQGMRKVVLATNIAETSLTIEGIRLVVDCAQERVARFDPRTGLTRLITQRVSQASMTQRAGRAGRLEPVSACI
;
A
#
# COMPACT_ATOMS: atom_id res chain seq x y z
N MET A 1 -8.33 -12.38 -8.11
CA MET A 1 -6.95 -12.00 -7.75
C MET A 1 -6.41 -12.71 -6.50
N LEU A 2 -6.71 -12.30 -5.25
CA LEU A 2 -6.15 -12.98 -4.04
C LEU A 2 -6.50 -14.48 -3.96
N ARG A 3 -7.69 -14.90 -4.42
CA ARG A 3 -8.07 -16.34 -4.46
C ARG A 3 -7.44 -17.13 -5.61
N GLN A 4 -6.85 -16.45 -6.60
CA GLN A 4 -6.36 -17.05 -7.85
C GLN A 4 -4.84 -17.04 -7.94
N GLU A 5 -4.18 -16.04 -7.36
CA GLU A 5 -2.73 -15.87 -7.38
C GLU A 5 -2.12 -16.23 -6.02
N SER A 6 -0.97 -16.90 -6.02
CA SER A 6 -0.21 -17.24 -4.81
C SER A 6 0.77 -16.12 -4.43
N GLY A 7 1.02 -15.94 -3.12
CA GLY A 7 1.99 -14.97 -2.59
C GLY A 7 1.37 -13.72 -1.95
N SER A 8 2.21 -12.89 -1.34
CA SER A 8 1.72 -11.69 -0.63
C SER A 8 1.48 -10.53 -1.59
N LEU A 9 0.58 -9.62 -1.20
CA LEU A 9 0.17 -8.48 -2.01
C LEU A 9 0.57 -7.18 -1.33
N LEU A 10 1.03 -6.21 -2.12
CA LEU A 10 1.25 -4.82 -1.70
C LEU A 10 0.22 -3.93 -2.40
N LEU A 11 -0.56 -3.19 -1.61
CA LEU A 11 -1.57 -2.25 -2.07
C LEU A 11 -1.15 -0.82 -1.71
N PHE A 12 -0.91 0.01 -2.72
CA PHE A 12 -0.63 1.44 -2.53
C PHE A 12 -1.92 2.25 -2.41
N LEU A 13 -2.05 2.99 -1.31
CA LEU A 13 -3.18 3.85 -0.99
C LEU A 13 -2.73 5.29 -0.69
N PRO A 14 -3.58 6.32 -0.91
CA PRO A 14 -3.18 7.72 -0.75
C PRO A 14 -2.85 8.12 0.69
N GLY A 15 -3.42 7.46 1.70
CA GLY A 15 -3.26 7.86 3.09
C GLY A 15 -3.86 6.89 4.10
N VAL A 16 -3.74 7.25 5.38
CA VAL A 16 -4.15 6.43 6.53
C VAL A 16 -5.66 6.18 6.56
N GLY A 17 -6.46 7.19 6.23
CA GLY A 17 -7.93 7.05 6.20
C GLY A 17 -8.37 6.02 5.16
N GLU A 18 -7.77 6.05 3.97
CA GLU A 18 -8.04 5.05 2.93
C GLU A 18 -7.54 3.65 3.34
N ILE A 19 -6.37 3.56 3.99
CA ILE A 19 -5.86 2.29 4.55
C ILE A 19 -6.87 1.67 5.52
N GLN A 20 -7.37 2.44 6.48
CA GLN A 20 -8.32 1.95 7.49
C GLN A 20 -9.63 1.48 6.84
N ARG A 21 -10.18 2.27 5.93
CA ARG A 21 -11.43 1.94 5.22
C ARG A 21 -11.29 0.66 4.39
N VAL A 22 -10.21 0.53 3.63
CA VAL A 22 -9.97 -0.67 2.82
C VAL A 22 -9.68 -1.87 3.71
N GLN A 23 -8.95 -1.71 4.80
CA GLN A 23 -8.68 -2.78 5.77
C GLN A 23 -9.98 -3.33 6.36
N GLU A 24 -10.89 -2.45 6.80
CA GLU A 24 -12.21 -2.84 7.32
C GLU A 24 -13.04 -3.58 6.28
N GLN A 25 -13.09 -3.07 5.05
CA GLN A 25 -13.81 -3.72 3.96
C GLN A 25 -13.22 -5.09 3.60
N LEU A 26 -11.89 -5.23 3.60
CA LEU A 26 -11.21 -6.48 3.31
C LEU A 26 -11.35 -7.51 4.43
N ALA A 27 -11.38 -7.09 5.69
CA ALA A 27 -11.47 -8.00 6.83
C ALA A 27 -12.67 -8.95 6.73
N SER A 28 -13.78 -8.49 6.14
CA SER A 28 -14.99 -9.30 5.92
C SER A 28 -14.95 -10.21 4.68
N ARG A 29 -13.92 -10.10 3.82
CA ARG A 29 -13.89 -10.73 2.48
C ARG A 29 -12.72 -11.70 2.27
N ILE A 30 -11.71 -11.65 3.13
CA ILE A 30 -10.50 -12.47 3.06
C ILE A 30 -10.63 -13.77 3.87
N GLY A 31 -9.85 -14.78 3.51
CA GLY A 31 -9.75 -16.02 4.28
C GLY A 31 -8.92 -15.85 5.56
N SER A 32 -9.05 -16.81 6.48
CA SER A 32 -8.28 -16.85 7.74
C SER A 32 -6.77 -17.04 7.55
N ASP A 33 -6.36 -17.42 6.35
CA ASP A 33 -4.97 -17.56 5.91
C ASP A 33 -4.33 -16.23 5.46
N VAL A 34 -5.07 -15.13 5.50
CA VAL A 34 -4.63 -13.81 5.04
C VAL A 34 -4.46 -12.83 6.21
N LEU A 35 -3.26 -12.30 6.36
CA LEU A 35 -2.94 -11.22 7.30
C LEU A 35 -3.12 -9.86 6.63
N LEU A 36 -3.86 -8.94 7.25
CA LEU A 36 -3.91 -7.53 6.85
C LEU A 36 -2.87 -6.73 7.64
N CYS A 37 -1.90 -6.16 6.94
CA CYS A 37 -0.79 -5.43 7.54
C CYS A 37 -0.78 -3.97 7.05
N PRO A 38 -1.33 -3.00 7.80
CA PRO A 38 -1.17 -1.60 7.44
C PRO A 38 0.30 -1.17 7.55
N LEU A 39 0.72 -0.22 6.71
CA LEU A 39 2.08 0.32 6.68
C LEU A 39 2.07 1.83 6.37
N TYR A 40 2.24 2.65 7.40
CA TYR A 40 2.34 4.11 7.30
C TYR A 40 3.22 4.66 8.44
N GLY A 41 3.77 5.88 8.24
CA GLY A 41 4.85 6.41 9.09
C GLY A 41 4.50 6.60 10.58
N ALA A 42 3.22 6.73 10.93
CA ALA A 42 2.77 6.88 12.32
C ALA A 42 2.61 5.54 13.08
N LEU A 43 2.83 4.38 12.45
CA LEU A 43 2.77 3.08 13.12
C LEU A 43 3.94 2.85 14.07
N SER A 44 3.70 2.03 15.09
CA SER A 44 4.76 1.50 15.95
C SER A 44 5.79 0.70 15.12
N LEU A 45 7.05 0.67 15.55
CA LEU A 45 8.09 -0.11 14.89
C LEU A 45 7.74 -1.60 14.80
N ASN A 46 7.03 -2.12 15.79
CA ASN A 46 6.60 -3.51 15.81
C ASN A 46 5.54 -3.79 14.71
N ASP A 47 4.59 -2.88 14.52
CA ASP A 47 3.57 -3.04 13.48
C ASP A 47 4.14 -2.83 12.08
N GLN A 48 5.08 -1.88 11.91
CA GLN A 48 5.83 -1.76 10.66
C GLN A 48 6.60 -3.05 10.35
N ARG A 49 7.24 -3.68 11.35
CA ARG A 49 7.94 -4.96 11.20
C ARG A 49 7.01 -6.08 10.71
N LYS A 50 5.78 -6.19 11.23
CA LYS A 50 4.79 -7.17 10.75
C LYS A 50 4.45 -7.00 9.26
N ALA A 51 4.44 -5.75 8.78
CA ALA A 51 4.22 -5.46 7.37
C ALA A 51 5.45 -5.78 6.51
N ILE A 52 6.67 -5.58 7.03
CA ILE A 52 7.94 -5.77 6.29
C ILE A 52 8.34 -7.25 6.20
N LEU A 53 8.34 -7.96 7.34
CA LEU A 53 8.82 -9.35 7.44
C LEU A 53 7.92 -10.32 6.66
N PRO A 54 8.47 -11.46 6.18
CA PRO A 54 7.69 -12.49 5.51
C PRO A 54 6.45 -12.91 6.31
N ALA A 55 5.38 -13.29 5.60
CA ALA A 55 4.24 -13.90 6.25
C ALA A 55 4.65 -15.24 6.91
N PRO A 56 4.04 -15.62 8.05
CA PRO A 56 4.24 -16.92 8.65
C PRO A 56 3.95 -18.07 7.66
N GLN A 57 4.57 -19.22 7.88
CA GLN A 57 4.37 -20.40 7.04
C GLN A 57 2.88 -20.77 6.96
N GLY A 58 2.39 -21.03 5.75
CA GLY A 58 0.98 -21.34 5.51
C GLY A 58 0.05 -20.12 5.45
N MET A 59 0.58 -18.91 5.66
CA MET A 59 -0.18 -17.66 5.52
C MET A 59 0.35 -16.81 4.37
N ARG A 60 -0.46 -15.84 3.96
CA ARG A 60 -0.06 -14.74 3.09
C ARG A 60 -0.42 -13.41 3.75
N LYS A 61 0.22 -12.33 3.35
CA LYS A 61 -0.14 -10.98 3.83
C LYS A 61 -0.61 -10.08 2.69
N VAL A 62 -1.49 -9.15 3.03
CA VAL A 62 -1.85 -7.99 2.24
C VAL A 62 -1.33 -6.78 2.99
N VAL A 63 -0.30 -6.15 2.42
CA VAL A 63 0.28 -4.93 2.97
C VAL A 63 -0.46 -3.73 2.39
N LEU A 64 -1.11 -2.93 3.22
CA LEU A 64 -1.80 -1.70 2.82
C LEU A 64 -0.89 -0.52 3.14
N ALA A 65 -0.26 0.08 2.14
CA ALA A 65 0.83 1.04 2.33
C ALA A 65 0.55 2.40 1.70
N THR A 66 1.11 3.45 2.28
CA THR A 66 1.31 4.71 1.56
C THR A 66 2.59 4.64 0.70
N ASN A 67 2.99 5.77 0.11
CA ASN A 67 4.26 5.90 -0.62
C ASN A 67 5.53 5.61 0.23
N ILE A 68 5.40 5.36 1.54
CA ILE A 68 6.53 4.89 2.36
C ILE A 68 7.14 3.59 1.80
N ALA A 69 6.33 2.74 1.15
CA ALA A 69 6.78 1.51 0.52
C ALA A 69 7.41 1.70 -0.88
N GLU A 70 7.52 2.93 -1.39
CA GLU A 70 7.94 3.21 -2.78
C GLU A 70 9.44 3.06 -3.01
N THR A 71 10.29 3.53 -2.10
CA THR A 71 11.75 3.65 -2.33
C THR A 71 12.63 2.92 -1.30
N SER A 72 12.38 3.04 0.00
CA SER A 72 13.35 2.59 1.03
C SER A 72 13.03 1.27 1.74
N LEU A 73 11.85 0.68 1.52
CA LEU A 73 11.42 -0.53 2.23
C LEU A 73 11.43 -1.76 1.32
N THR A 74 12.24 -2.75 1.69
CA THR A 74 12.18 -4.10 1.10
C THR A 74 11.13 -4.91 1.85
N ILE A 75 9.95 -5.05 1.26
CA ILE A 75 8.89 -5.91 1.82
C ILE A 75 9.05 -7.30 1.23
N GLU A 76 9.41 -8.26 2.08
CA GLU A 76 9.69 -9.62 1.63
C GLU A 76 8.40 -10.38 1.30
N GLY A 77 8.50 -11.25 0.28
CA GLY A 77 7.42 -12.16 -0.12
C GLY A 77 6.29 -11.52 -0.95
N ILE A 78 6.43 -10.26 -1.37
CA ILE A 78 5.48 -9.60 -2.28
C ILE A 78 5.64 -10.17 -3.69
N ARG A 79 4.53 -10.63 -4.26
CA ARG A 79 4.45 -11.10 -5.66
C ARG A 79 3.46 -10.31 -6.50
N LEU A 80 2.57 -9.58 -5.84
CA LEU A 80 1.51 -8.80 -6.49
C LEU A 80 1.58 -7.38 -5.96
N VAL A 81 1.57 -6.42 -6.87
CA VAL A 81 1.35 -5.01 -6.53
C VAL A 81 0.02 -4.57 -7.14
N VAL A 82 -0.76 -3.88 -6.32
CA VAL A 82 -1.93 -3.12 -6.74
C VAL A 82 -1.67 -1.65 -6.37
N ASP A 83 -1.88 -0.75 -7.31
CA ASP A 83 -1.65 0.68 -7.11
C ASP A 83 -2.90 1.49 -7.49
N CYS A 84 -3.38 2.32 -6.56
CA CYS A 84 -4.45 3.28 -6.81
C CYS A 84 -4.03 4.43 -7.74
N ALA A 85 -2.73 4.54 -8.05
CA ALA A 85 -2.13 5.60 -8.84
C ALA A 85 -2.42 7.01 -8.30
N GLN A 86 -2.58 7.11 -6.98
CA GLN A 86 -2.82 8.35 -6.25
C GLN A 86 -1.88 8.44 -5.05
N GLU A 87 -1.59 9.67 -4.65
CA GLU A 87 -0.78 10.00 -3.48
C GLU A 87 -1.29 11.26 -2.81
N ARG A 88 -0.94 11.42 -1.53
CA ARG A 88 -1.21 12.63 -0.76
C ARG A 88 0.09 13.39 -0.56
N VAL A 89 0.16 14.61 -1.12
CA VAL A 89 1.36 15.46 -1.10
C VAL A 89 1.08 16.79 -0.42
N ALA A 90 2.09 17.30 0.27
CA ALA A 90 2.08 18.65 0.81
C ALA A 90 2.35 19.64 -0.33
N ARG A 91 1.38 20.52 -0.60
CA ARG A 91 1.51 21.61 -1.59
C ARG A 91 1.41 22.95 -0.87
N PHE A 92 2.43 23.77 -1.04
CA PHE A 92 2.44 25.15 -0.57
C PHE A 92 1.61 26.04 -1.49
N ASP A 93 0.70 26.83 -0.92
CA ASP A 93 -0.07 27.84 -1.63
C ASP A 93 0.53 29.23 -1.34
N PRO A 94 1.21 29.87 -2.32
CA PRO A 94 1.86 31.16 -2.11
C PRO A 94 0.87 32.31 -1.88
N ARG A 95 -0.41 32.16 -2.27
CA ARG A 95 -1.43 33.20 -2.07
C ARG A 95 -1.90 33.26 -0.63
N THR A 96 -1.96 32.11 0.04
CA THR A 96 -2.43 32.01 1.43
C THR A 96 -1.30 31.81 2.44
N GLY A 97 -0.09 31.48 1.98
CA GLY A 97 1.05 31.17 2.84
C GLY A 97 0.91 29.84 3.59
N LEU A 98 -0.06 29.00 3.21
CA LEU A 98 -0.39 27.76 3.89
C LEU A 98 0.04 26.55 3.06
N THR A 99 0.54 25.52 3.75
CA THR A 99 0.74 24.19 3.17
C THR A 99 -0.51 23.36 3.39
N ARG A 100 -1.02 22.74 2.32
CA ARG A 100 -2.18 21.85 2.37
C ARG A 100 -1.82 20.48 1.84
N LEU A 101 -2.44 19.45 2.40
CA LEU A 101 -2.39 18.11 1.82
C LEU A 101 -3.42 18.02 0.70
N ILE A 102 -2.97 17.64 -0.49
CA ILE A 102 -3.84 17.37 -1.63
C ILE A 102 -3.64 15.94 -2.09
N THR A 103 -4.70 15.33 -2.61
CA THR A 103 -4.60 14.06 -3.33
C THR A 103 -4.41 14.35 -4.81
N GLN A 104 -3.40 13.73 -5.43
CA GLN A 104 -3.10 13.86 -6.85
C GLN A 104 -2.77 12.50 -7.47
N ARG A 105 -2.73 12.44 -8.81
CA ARG A 105 -2.16 11.30 -9.53
C ARG A 105 -0.65 11.21 -9.28
N VAL A 106 -0.15 10.01 -9.11
CA VAL A 106 1.30 9.77 -9.01
C VAL A 106 2.00 10.00 -10.35
N SER A 107 3.30 10.27 -10.30
CA SER A 107 4.12 10.36 -11.51
C SER A 107 4.29 9.01 -12.21
N GLN A 108 4.65 9.03 -13.51
CA GLN A 108 5.03 7.83 -14.25
C GLN A 108 6.25 7.12 -13.63
N ALA A 109 7.20 7.88 -13.10
CA ALA A 109 8.36 7.35 -12.41
C ALA A 109 7.95 6.60 -11.13
N SER A 110 7.05 7.18 -10.34
CA SER A 110 6.50 6.56 -9.14
C SER A 110 5.72 5.29 -9.46
N MET A 111 4.87 5.28 -10.49
CA MET A 111 4.18 4.05 -10.93
C MET A 111 5.18 2.95 -11.30
N THR A 112 6.25 3.31 -12.01
CA THR A 112 7.33 2.37 -12.38
C THR A 112 8.03 1.82 -11.13
N GLN A 113 8.35 2.67 -10.15
CA GLN A 113 8.99 2.25 -8.91
C GLN A 113 8.08 1.34 -8.06
N ARG A 114 6.80 1.71 -7.94
CA ARG A 114 5.78 0.91 -7.25
C ARG A 114 5.61 -0.44 -7.92
N ALA A 115 5.60 -0.47 -9.26
CA ALA A 115 5.53 -1.71 -10.01
C ALA A 115 6.74 -2.62 -9.78
N GLY A 116 7.93 -2.05 -9.64
CA GLY A 116 9.16 -2.78 -9.31
C GLY A 116 9.15 -3.46 -7.94
N ARG A 117 8.12 -3.25 -7.10
CA ARG A 117 7.96 -3.93 -5.81
C ARG A 117 7.41 -5.35 -5.93
N ALA A 118 7.03 -5.80 -7.12
CA ALA A 118 6.63 -7.18 -7.38
C ALA A 118 7.27 -7.73 -8.68
N GLY A 119 7.36 -9.06 -8.75
CA GLY A 119 7.68 -9.76 -10.01
C GLY A 119 6.52 -9.80 -11.01
N ARG A 120 5.30 -9.42 -10.60
CA ARG A 120 4.10 -9.26 -11.45
C ARG A 120 3.31 -8.01 -11.03
N LEU A 121 2.85 -7.23 -12.00
CA LEU A 121 2.05 -6.01 -11.80
C LEU A 121 0.63 -6.19 -12.34
N GLU A 122 -0.40 -5.80 -11.58
CA GLU A 122 -1.73 -5.53 -12.14
C GLU A 122 -2.15 -4.08 -11.86
N PRO A 123 -2.35 -3.25 -12.90
CA PRO A 123 -2.92 -1.91 -12.74
C PRO A 123 -4.36 -2.00 -12.27
N VAL A 124 -4.75 -1.20 -11.28
CA VAL A 124 -6.16 -1.04 -10.88
C VAL A 124 -6.60 0.40 -11.11
N SER A 125 -7.59 0.60 -11.97
CA SER A 125 -7.99 1.93 -12.44
C SER A 125 -8.98 2.66 -11.53
N ALA A 126 -9.44 2.04 -10.43
CA ALA A 126 -10.41 2.64 -9.52
C ALA A 126 -10.12 2.25 -8.06
N CYS A 127 -9.70 3.23 -7.27
CA CYS A 127 -9.85 3.19 -5.81
C CYS A 127 -11.03 4.09 -5.46
N ILE A 128 -12.02 3.49 -4.79
CA ILE A 128 -13.32 4.08 -4.43
C ILE A 128 -13.15 4.98 -3.21
#